data_AF-A0A3D8Y7I8-F1
#
_entry.id   AF-A0A3D8Y7I8-F1
#
_cell.length_a   1.000
_cell.length_b   1.000
_cell.length_c   1.000
_cell.angle_alpha   90.00
_cell.angle_beta   90.00
_cell.angle_gamma   90.00
#
_symmetry.space_group_name_H-M   'P 1'
#
loop_
_entity.id
_entity.type
_entity.pdbx_description
1 polymer ?
#
loop_
_entity_poly.entity_id
_entity_poly.type
_entity_poly.pdbx_seq_one_letter_code
_entity_poly.pdbx_strand_id
1 'polypeptide(L)'
;MGNVCCLLDACTVINLIHIDDDDFLLKKIKRLDLHINETVFDEIRSNVYDRLSNNDSKYNNEEKVILFKKEIDRKVSFFRGKKSDNAELLKDLGSSYFNDIKEITGYTKKTNGELCSTAYALYLSRFNEKKIFFYTDDFPAKEFFSDFFEFQQIGQIKDTVDFLIFLYWIDEDFNTVQLDRILSDLYSQYAVEVTILKGRLNAFYREKVNGVFVKSQKDIASMIRDLVSQLENLDFRKLMCYWIYFESNKSRCKEVFDIIKQFHSVFEIETDTTSDTLLKKIQRTRSLIKKKKIYKWGDLILN
;
A
#
# COMPACT_ATOMS: atom_id res chain seq x y z
N MET A 1 6.76 -19.91 16.98
CA MET A 1 6.48 -18.51 16.60
C MET A 1 5.09 -18.09 17.08
N GLY A 2 4.80 -18.19 18.39
CA GLY A 2 3.43 -18.06 18.91
C GLY A 2 2.92 -16.64 19.15
N ASN A 3 3.79 -15.62 19.12
CA ASN A 3 3.46 -14.29 19.66
C ASN A 3 3.42 -13.17 18.61
N VAL A 4 3.59 -13.49 17.33
CA VAL A 4 3.63 -12.52 16.22
C VAL A 4 2.44 -12.78 15.30
N CYS A 5 1.59 -11.77 15.16
CA CYS A 5 0.44 -11.77 14.26
C CYS A 5 0.65 -10.72 13.18
N CYS A 6 0.40 -11.09 11.92
CA CYS A 6 0.46 -10.19 10.79
C CYS A 6 -0.96 -9.72 10.44
N LEU A 7 -1.19 -8.42 10.44
CA LEU A 7 -2.40 -7.82 9.94
C LEU A 7 -2.06 -7.09 8.64
N LEU A 8 -2.75 -7.39 7.55
CA LEU A 8 -2.47 -6.75 6.25
C LEU A 8 -3.54 -5.74 5.87
N ASP A 9 -3.09 -4.61 5.35
CA ASP A 9 -3.90 -3.59 4.71
C ASP A 9 -4.16 -3.89 3.21
N ALA A 10 -5.11 -3.19 2.61
CA ALA A 10 -5.56 -3.43 1.23
C ALA A 10 -4.42 -3.19 0.23
N CYS A 11 -3.71 -2.06 0.35
CA CYS A 11 -2.62 -1.70 -0.56
C CYS A 11 -1.49 -2.75 -0.52
N THR A 12 -1.11 -3.21 0.67
CA THR A 12 -0.12 -4.27 0.84
C THR A 12 -0.57 -5.57 0.18
N VAL A 13 -1.82 -6.01 0.38
CA VAL A 13 -2.32 -7.24 -0.23
C VAL A 13 -2.37 -7.13 -1.76
N ILE A 14 -2.86 -6.02 -2.30
CA ILE A 14 -2.92 -5.79 -3.74
C ILE A 14 -1.51 -5.88 -4.33
N ASN A 15 -0.52 -5.23 -3.72
CA ASN A 15 0.87 -5.31 -4.17
C ASN A 15 1.42 -6.73 -4.12
N LEU A 16 1.15 -7.50 -3.05
CA LEU A 16 1.56 -8.90 -2.95
C LEU A 16 0.94 -9.75 -4.06
N ILE A 17 -0.33 -9.55 -4.39
CA ILE A 17 -1.01 -10.27 -5.49
C ILE A 17 -0.30 -10.02 -6.83
N HIS A 18 0.07 -8.77 -7.10
CA HIS A 18 0.63 -8.36 -8.39
C HIS A 18 2.12 -8.68 -8.56
N ILE A 19 2.88 -8.85 -7.47
CA ILE A 19 4.31 -9.23 -7.54
C ILE A 19 4.56 -10.71 -7.31
N ASP A 20 3.57 -11.47 -6.85
CA ASP A 20 3.76 -12.90 -6.60
C ASP A 20 3.84 -13.67 -7.91
N ASP A 21 4.86 -14.52 -8.04
CA ASP A 21 5.16 -15.31 -9.21
C ASP A 21 5.03 -16.79 -8.84
N ASP A 22 4.21 -17.56 -9.56
CA ASP A 22 3.93 -18.98 -9.29
C ASP A 22 3.51 -19.32 -7.83
N ASP A 23 2.74 -18.43 -7.22
CA ASP A 23 2.27 -18.50 -5.82
C ASP A 23 3.41 -18.63 -4.79
N PHE A 24 4.62 -18.16 -5.13
CA PHE A 24 5.80 -18.28 -4.27
C PHE A 24 5.63 -17.58 -2.92
N LEU A 25 5.16 -16.34 -2.92
CA LEU A 25 4.86 -15.56 -1.71
C LEU A 25 3.65 -16.13 -0.99
N LEU A 26 2.58 -16.50 -1.70
CA LEU A 26 1.40 -17.08 -1.05
C LEU A 26 1.72 -18.37 -0.28
N LYS A 27 2.58 -19.24 -0.82
CA LYS A 27 3.04 -20.47 -0.12
C LYS A 27 3.75 -20.15 1.20
N LYS A 28 4.49 -19.03 1.25
CA LYS A 28 5.20 -18.55 2.45
C LYS A 28 4.22 -17.95 3.45
N ILE A 29 3.34 -17.07 2.97
CA ILE A 29 2.30 -16.40 3.76
C ILE A 29 1.35 -17.42 4.39
N LYS A 30 1.07 -18.55 3.72
CA LYS A 30 0.19 -19.60 4.23
C LYS A 30 0.58 -20.10 5.63
N ARG A 31 1.88 -20.10 5.95
CA ARG A 31 2.44 -20.58 7.23
C ARG A 31 2.31 -19.56 8.36
N LEU A 32 1.88 -18.33 8.06
CA LEU A 32 1.75 -17.25 9.02
C LEU A 32 0.39 -17.20 9.68
N ASP A 33 0.40 -16.75 10.93
CA ASP A 33 -0.75 -16.19 11.61
C ASP A 33 -1.08 -14.83 11.01
N LEU A 34 -1.95 -14.84 10.02
CA LEU A 34 -2.24 -13.69 9.16
C LEU A 34 -3.73 -13.42 9.15
N HIS A 35 -4.08 -12.15 9.37
CA HIS A 35 -5.44 -11.66 9.42
C HIS A 35 -5.64 -10.51 8.44
N ILE A 36 -6.87 -10.40 7.93
CA ILE A 36 -7.34 -9.28 7.12
C ILE A 36 -8.71 -8.88 7.68
N ASN A 37 -8.91 -7.58 7.93
CA ASN A 37 -10.21 -7.08 8.34
C ASN A 37 -11.22 -7.17 7.18
N GLU A 38 -12.51 -7.40 7.45
CA GLU A 38 -13.53 -7.47 6.42
C GLU A 38 -13.59 -6.23 5.52
N THR A 39 -13.54 -5.02 6.09
CA THR A 39 -13.56 -3.77 5.32
C THR A 39 -12.37 -3.70 4.37
N VAL A 40 -11.19 -4.14 4.82
CA VAL A 40 -9.99 -4.24 3.99
C VAL A 40 -10.16 -5.24 2.86
N PHE A 41 -10.79 -6.39 3.13
CA PHE A 41 -11.05 -7.39 2.09
C PHE A 41 -12.00 -6.88 1.00
N ASP A 42 -13.00 -6.08 1.38
CA ASP A 42 -13.90 -5.45 0.41
C ASP A 42 -13.16 -4.41 -0.44
N GLU A 43 -12.28 -3.61 0.16
CA GLU A 43 -11.39 -2.67 -0.56
C GLU A 43 -10.47 -3.40 -1.56
N ILE A 44 -9.89 -4.54 -1.15
CA ILE A 44 -9.09 -5.39 -2.05
C ILE A 44 -9.92 -5.81 -3.26
N ARG A 45 -11.14 -6.31 -3.06
CA ARG A 45 -12.01 -6.76 -4.15
C ARG A 45 -12.40 -5.65 -5.11
N SER A 46 -12.60 -4.44 -4.60
CA SER A 46 -12.93 -3.28 -5.41
C SER A 46 -11.76 -2.82 -6.29
N ASN A 47 -10.53 -2.88 -5.77
CA ASN A 47 -9.41 -2.16 -6.38
C ASN A 47 -8.36 -3.07 -7.05
N VAL A 48 -8.36 -4.39 -6.80
CA VAL A 48 -7.30 -5.31 -7.28
C VAL A 48 -7.16 -5.34 -8.80
N TYR A 49 -8.22 -5.07 -9.55
CA TYR A 49 -8.21 -5.06 -11.03
C TYR A 49 -7.95 -3.70 -11.65
N ASP A 50 -7.87 -2.61 -10.87
CA ASP A 50 -7.73 -1.25 -11.42
C ASP A 50 -6.51 -1.13 -12.33
N ARG A 51 -5.43 -1.83 -11.98
CA ARG A 51 -4.20 -1.91 -12.78
C ARG A 51 -4.39 -2.55 -14.15
N LEU A 52 -5.32 -3.49 -14.30
CA LEU A 52 -5.66 -4.10 -15.61
C LEU A 52 -6.47 -3.16 -16.50
N SER A 53 -7.20 -2.21 -15.90
CA SER A 53 -8.05 -1.26 -16.64
C SER A 53 -7.28 -0.07 -17.21
N ASN A 54 -6.04 0.16 -16.75
CA ASN A 54 -5.30 1.39 -17.02
C ASN A 54 -4.59 1.48 -18.39
N ASN A 55 -4.96 0.64 -19.38
CA ASN A 55 -4.40 0.65 -20.74
C ASN A 55 -2.86 0.62 -20.78
N ASP A 56 -2.25 -0.16 -19.89
CA ASP A 56 -0.83 -0.47 -20.01
C ASP A 56 -0.64 -1.32 -21.28
N SER A 57 0.32 -0.96 -22.14
CA SER A 57 0.60 -1.64 -23.42
C SER A 57 0.94 -3.14 -23.27
N LYS A 58 1.14 -3.60 -22.03
CA LYS A 58 1.34 -5.00 -21.63
C LYS A 58 0.04 -5.84 -21.71
N TYR A 59 -1.13 -5.20 -21.72
CA TYR A 59 -2.46 -5.83 -21.62
C TYR A 59 -3.34 -5.64 -22.88
N ASN A 60 -2.73 -5.33 -24.03
CA ASN A 60 -3.45 -5.19 -25.31
C ASN A 60 -3.98 -6.51 -25.90
N ASN A 61 -3.73 -7.65 -25.24
CA ASN A 61 -4.21 -8.96 -25.67
C ASN A 61 -5.27 -9.46 -24.67
N GLU A 62 -6.52 -9.56 -25.14
CA GLU A 62 -7.67 -10.01 -24.35
C GLU A 62 -7.43 -11.37 -23.67
N GLU A 63 -6.76 -12.33 -24.34
CA GLU A 63 -6.46 -13.64 -23.78
C GLU A 63 -5.53 -13.55 -22.57
N LYS A 64 -4.51 -12.68 -22.65
CA LYS A 64 -3.61 -12.42 -21.51
C LYS A 64 -4.35 -11.78 -20.35
N VAL A 65 -5.24 -10.83 -20.62
CA VAL A 65 -6.06 -10.20 -19.57
C VAL A 65 -6.94 -11.22 -18.87
N ILE A 66 -7.55 -12.15 -19.61
CA ILE A 66 -8.35 -13.25 -19.03
C ILE A 66 -7.49 -14.14 -18.13
N LEU A 67 -6.27 -14.49 -18.55
CA LEU A 67 -5.34 -15.30 -17.75
C LEU A 67 -4.93 -14.57 -16.47
N PHE A 68 -4.57 -13.29 -16.55
CA PHE A 68 -4.23 -12.49 -15.38
C PHE A 68 -5.40 -12.34 -14.41
N LYS A 69 -6.62 -12.13 -14.91
CA LYS A 69 -7.82 -12.09 -14.05
C LYS A 69 -8.00 -13.40 -13.28
N LYS A 70 -7.89 -14.55 -13.96
CA LYS A 70 -7.99 -15.86 -13.29
C LYS A 70 -6.91 -16.05 -12.22
N GLU A 71 -5.70 -15.59 -12.48
CA GLU A 71 -4.60 -15.65 -11.52
C GLU A 71 -4.87 -14.76 -10.30
N ILE A 72 -5.31 -13.53 -10.52
CA ILE A 72 -5.74 -12.60 -9.46
C ILE A 72 -6.88 -13.23 -8.64
N ASP A 73 -7.91 -13.79 -9.28
CA ASP A 73 -9.06 -14.41 -8.60
C ASP A 73 -8.60 -15.55 -7.67
N ARG A 74 -7.66 -16.38 -8.12
CA ARG A 74 -7.06 -17.43 -7.32
C ARG A 74 -6.34 -16.86 -6.10
N LYS A 75 -5.54 -15.80 -6.27
CA LYS A 75 -4.81 -15.15 -5.19
C LYS A 75 -5.72 -14.42 -4.21
N VAL A 76 -6.77 -13.74 -4.70
CA VAL A 76 -7.82 -13.12 -3.86
C VAL A 76 -8.55 -14.17 -3.03
N SER A 77 -8.84 -15.34 -3.61
CA SER A 77 -9.48 -16.45 -2.91
C SER A 77 -8.65 -16.98 -1.74
N PHE A 78 -7.31 -16.96 -1.86
CA PHE A 78 -6.42 -17.26 -0.74
C PHE A 78 -6.61 -16.28 0.42
N PHE A 79 -6.63 -14.97 0.15
CA PHE A 79 -6.80 -13.94 1.17
C PHE A 79 -8.22 -13.90 1.76
N ARG A 80 -9.24 -14.33 1.01
CA ARG A 80 -10.60 -14.54 1.54
C ARG A 80 -10.60 -15.49 2.74
N GLY A 81 -9.78 -16.54 2.68
CA GLY A 81 -9.63 -17.49 3.78
C GLY A 81 -8.89 -16.94 5.01
N LYS A 82 -8.36 -15.71 4.94
CA LYS A 82 -7.70 -14.98 6.03
C LYS A 82 -8.54 -13.80 6.54
N LYS A 83 -9.71 -13.55 5.93
CA LYS A 83 -10.65 -12.51 6.32
C LYS A 83 -11.27 -12.85 7.68
N SER A 84 -11.38 -11.86 8.55
CA SER A 84 -12.18 -11.93 9.78
C SER A 84 -13.42 -11.06 9.64
N ASP A 85 -14.55 -11.55 10.15
CA ASP A 85 -15.85 -10.87 10.07
C ASP A 85 -15.96 -9.79 11.15
N ASN A 86 -16.34 -8.58 10.75
CA ASN A 86 -16.53 -7.49 11.70
C ASN A 86 -17.71 -7.75 12.64
N ALA A 87 -18.73 -8.48 12.20
CA ALA A 87 -19.89 -8.81 13.03
C ALA A 87 -19.51 -9.71 14.21
N GLU A 88 -18.56 -10.62 14.04
CA GLU A 88 -18.05 -11.45 15.14
C GLU A 88 -17.31 -10.59 16.17
N LEU A 89 -16.43 -9.69 15.71
CA LEU A 89 -15.72 -8.77 16.60
C LEU A 89 -16.65 -7.82 17.36
N LEU A 90 -17.66 -7.26 16.68
CA LEU A 90 -18.62 -6.35 17.30
C LEU A 90 -19.58 -7.04 18.26
N LYS A 91 -19.76 -8.37 18.15
CA LYS A 91 -20.53 -9.14 19.12
C LYS A 91 -19.84 -9.15 20.49
N ASP A 92 -18.52 -9.23 20.51
CA ASP A 92 -17.73 -9.29 21.75
C ASP A 92 -17.46 -7.90 22.33
N LEU A 93 -17.30 -6.88 21.48
CA LEU A 93 -16.89 -5.53 21.87
C LEU A 93 -18.01 -4.48 21.88
N GLY A 94 -19.17 -4.82 21.32
CA GLY A 94 -20.28 -3.89 21.13
C GLY A 94 -20.19 -3.08 19.84
N SER A 95 -21.34 -2.56 19.40
CA SER A 95 -21.49 -1.86 18.12
C SER A 95 -20.79 -0.50 18.06
N SER A 96 -20.44 0.10 19.20
CA SER A 96 -19.74 1.39 19.27
C SER A 96 -18.23 1.26 19.08
N TYR A 97 -17.65 0.06 19.14
CA TYR A 97 -16.21 -0.13 19.27
C TYR A 97 -15.36 0.65 18.24
N PHE A 98 -15.73 0.61 16.96
CA PHE A 98 -14.99 1.37 15.94
C PHE A 98 -15.10 2.90 16.13
N ASN A 99 -16.25 3.40 16.59
CA ASN A 99 -16.42 4.81 16.91
C ASN A 99 -15.61 5.19 18.15
N ASP A 100 -15.54 4.32 19.16
CA ASP A 100 -14.76 4.56 20.37
C ASP A 100 -13.27 4.66 20.03
N ILE A 101 -12.74 3.76 19.18
CA ILE A 101 -11.35 3.85 18.69
C ILE A 101 -11.14 5.12 17.86
N LYS A 102 -12.10 5.50 17.02
CA LYS A 102 -12.05 6.72 16.23
C LYS A 102 -11.94 7.97 17.11
N GLU A 103 -12.73 8.03 18.18
CA GLU A 103 -12.69 9.14 19.15
C GLU A 103 -11.38 9.18 19.92
N ILE A 104 -10.90 8.03 20.43
CA ILE A 104 -9.64 7.91 21.18
C ILE A 104 -8.44 8.35 20.34
N THR A 105 -8.43 7.98 19.05
CA THR A 105 -7.35 8.33 18.12
C THR A 105 -7.51 9.73 17.52
N GLY A 106 -8.67 10.38 17.69
CA GLY A 106 -8.98 11.65 17.03
C GLY A 106 -9.12 11.55 15.51
N TYR A 107 -9.37 10.35 14.96
CA TYR A 107 -9.42 10.12 13.52
C TYR A 107 -10.65 10.78 12.91
N THR A 108 -10.45 11.71 11.97
CA THR A 108 -11.54 12.54 11.42
C THR A 108 -12.18 11.94 10.17
N LYS A 109 -11.50 11.04 9.46
CA LYS A 109 -12.00 10.40 8.24
C LYS A 109 -13.18 9.45 8.56
N LYS A 110 -13.90 9.04 7.52
CA LYS A 110 -14.94 8.00 7.64
C LYS A 110 -14.31 6.66 8.04
N THR A 111 -15.11 5.77 8.63
CA THR A 111 -14.69 4.39 8.91
C THR A 111 -14.30 3.70 7.61
N ASN A 112 -13.03 3.31 7.52
CA ASN A 112 -12.37 2.71 6.37
C ASN A 112 -11.44 1.56 6.84
N GLY A 113 -10.75 0.92 5.88
CA GLY A 113 -9.80 -0.16 6.15
C GLY A 113 -8.73 0.17 7.19
N GLU A 114 -8.20 1.40 7.17
CA GLU A 114 -7.17 1.87 8.12
C GLU A 114 -7.67 1.84 9.59
N LEU A 115 -8.82 2.47 9.85
CA LEU A 115 -9.41 2.52 11.19
C LEU A 115 -9.83 1.13 11.67
N CYS A 116 -10.50 0.36 10.80
CA CYS A 116 -10.95 -0.99 11.13
C CYS A 116 -9.75 -1.92 11.42
N SER A 117 -8.65 -1.79 10.68
CA SER A 117 -7.42 -2.54 10.94
C SER A 117 -6.78 -2.14 12.26
N THR A 118 -6.70 -0.84 12.56
CA THR A 118 -6.17 -0.36 13.85
C THR A 118 -6.99 -0.88 15.02
N ALA A 119 -8.32 -0.78 14.94
CA ALA A 119 -9.22 -1.30 15.95
C ALA A 119 -9.10 -2.83 16.08
N TYR A 120 -8.93 -3.55 14.97
CA TYR A 120 -8.76 -4.99 14.98
C TYR A 120 -7.40 -5.41 15.55
N ALA A 121 -6.34 -4.65 15.28
CA ALA A 121 -5.02 -4.87 15.86
C ALA A 121 -5.07 -4.77 17.40
N LEU A 122 -5.77 -3.77 17.94
CA LEU A 122 -5.96 -3.67 19.39
C LEU A 122 -6.69 -4.90 19.94
N TYR A 123 -7.79 -5.31 19.28
CA TYR A 123 -8.53 -6.50 19.68
C TYR A 123 -7.63 -7.75 19.70
N LEU A 124 -6.95 -8.06 18.60
CA LEU A 124 -6.04 -9.22 18.51
C LEU A 124 -4.93 -9.14 19.56
N SER A 125 -4.43 -7.95 19.85
CA SER A 125 -3.41 -7.75 20.87
C SER A 125 -3.89 -8.08 22.28
N ARG A 126 -5.14 -7.75 22.61
CA ARG A 126 -5.71 -7.95 23.95
C ARG A 126 -6.34 -9.32 24.12
N PHE A 127 -7.09 -9.78 23.14
CA PHE A 127 -7.86 -11.00 23.23
C PHE A 127 -7.03 -12.25 22.93
N ASN A 128 -6.08 -12.14 22.01
CA ASN A 128 -5.20 -13.25 21.63
C ASN A 128 -3.79 -13.12 22.22
N GLU A 129 -3.52 -12.06 22.99
CA GLU A 129 -2.22 -11.79 23.63
C GLU A 129 -1.03 -11.74 22.65
N LYS A 130 -1.26 -11.23 21.42
CA LYS A 130 -0.26 -11.18 20.35
C LYS A 130 0.34 -9.79 20.18
N LYS A 131 1.61 -9.72 19.76
CA LYS A 131 2.17 -8.49 19.18
C LYS A 131 1.79 -8.43 17.70
N ILE A 132 1.18 -7.32 17.31
CA ILE A 132 0.66 -7.15 15.96
C ILE A 132 1.65 -6.37 15.11
N PHE A 133 1.99 -6.92 13.95
CA PHE A 133 2.64 -6.18 12.88
C PHE A 133 1.58 -5.85 11.84
N PHE A 134 1.17 -4.58 11.84
CA PHE A 134 0.23 -4.06 10.85
C PHE A 134 1.03 -3.59 9.64
N TYR A 135 0.85 -4.27 8.50
CA TYR A 135 1.55 -3.95 7.26
C TYR A 135 0.64 -3.12 6.36
N THR A 136 1.05 -1.88 6.12
CA THR A 136 0.39 -0.95 5.20
C THR A 136 1.44 -0.17 4.41
N ASP A 137 1.13 0.03 3.13
CA ASP A 137 1.89 0.95 2.27
C ASP A 137 1.27 2.36 2.27
N ASP A 138 0.16 2.57 2.99
CA ASP A 138 -0.45 3.88 3.25
C ASP A 138 0.33 4.60 4.36
N PHE A 139 1.20 5.50 3.94
CA PHE A 139 2.04 6.26 4.84
C PHE A 139 1.24 7.25 5.72
N PRO A 140 0.23 7.99 5.21
CA PRO A 140 -0.70 8.74 6.07
C PRO A 140 -1.30 7.91 7.22
N ALA A 141 -1.77 6.69 6.94
CA ALA A 141 -2.31 5.82 7.99
C ALA A 141 -1.23 5.44 9.02
N LYS A 142 -0.03 5.11 8.55
CA LYS A 142 1.10 4.79 9.41
C LYS A 142 1.46 5.95 10.34
N GLU A 143 1.61 7.17 9.83
CA GLU A 143 1.89 8.33 10.67
C GLU A 143 0.79 8.57 11.70
N PHE A 144 -0.47 8.51 11.26
CA PHE A 144 -1.61 8.81 12.11
C PHE A 144 -1.74 7.85 13.31
N PHE A 145 -1.57 6.54 13.07
CA PHE A 145 -1.81 5.52 14.09
C PHE A 145 -0.56 5.07 14.86
N SER A 146 0.65 5.53 14.49
CA SER A 146 1.90 5.08 15.13
C SER A 146 1.94 5.37 16.63
N ASP A 147 1.57 6.58 17.05
CA ASP A 147 1.55 6.97 18.47
C ASP A 147 0.55 6.12 19.27
N PHE A 148 -0.60 5.82 18.66
CA PHE A 148 -1.59 4.94 19.28
C PHE A 148 -1.06 3.51 19.45
N PHE A 149 -0.40 2.95 18.43
CA PHE A 149 0.23 1.63 18.50
C PHE A 149 1.31 1.54 19.58
N GLU A 150 2.15 2.57 19.67
CA GLU A 150 3.21 2.66 20.67
C GLU A 150 2.64 2.80 22.08
N PHE A 151 1.76 3.78 22.31
CA PHE A 151 1.17 4.02 23.63
C PHE A 151 0.38 2.81 24.14
N GLN A 152 -0.42 2.18 23.26
CA GLN A 152 -1.20 0.99 23.60
C GLN A 152 -0.37 -0.30 23.56
N GLN A 153 0.93 -0.24 23.26
CA GLN A 153 1.80 -1.42 23.23
C GLN A 153 1.27 -2.55 22.32
N ILE A 154 0.58 -2.21 21.23
CA ILE A 154 -0.06 -3.17 20.31
C ILE A 154 1.00 -3.94 19.53
N GLY A 155 2.04 -3.24 19.06
CA GLY A 155 3.09 -3.79 18.21
C GLY A 155 3.67 -2.69 17.33
N GLN A 156 3.79 -2.94 16.02
CA GLN A 156 4.41 -1.99 15.10
C GLN A 156 3.63 -1.88 13.79
N ILE A 157 3.62 -0.68 13.20
CA ILE A 157 3.17 -0.46 11.83
C ILE A 157 4.40 -0.53 10.91
N LYS A 158 4.30 -1.34 9.85
CA LYS A 158 5.37 -1.67 8.90
C LYS A 158 4.83 -1.57 7.47
N ASP A 159 5.72 -1.67 6.49
CA ASP A 159 5.33 -1.64 5.07
C ASP A 159 5.65 -2.97 4.36
N THR A 160 5.26 -3.09 3.09
CA THR A 160 5.46 -4.31 2.30
C THR A 160 6.94 -4.70 2.19
N VAL A 161 7.88 -3.75 2.23
CA VAL A 161 9.33 -4.08 2.21
C VAL A 161 9.72 -4.83 3.47
N ASP A 162 9.25 -4.38 4.63
CA ASP A 162 9.48 -5.07 5.90
C ASP A 162 8.87 -6.46 5.89
N PHE A 163 7.66 -6.61 5.32
CA PHE A 163 6.99 -7.90 5.21
C PHE A 163 7.77 -8.89 4.34
N LEU A 164 8.29 -8.44 3.19
CA LEU A 164 9.10 -9.28 2.31
C LEU A 164 10.41 -9.73 2.96
N ILE A 165 11.06 -8.84 3.73
CA ILE A 165 12.24 -9.20 4.54
C ILE A 165 11.85 -10.23 5.61
N PHE A 166 10.70 -10.05 6.27
CA PHE A 166 10.19 -11.00 7.26
C PHE A 166 9.96 -12.38 6.62
N LEU A 167 9.31 -12.45 5.46
CA LEU A 167 9.11 -13.71 4.70
C LEU A 167 10.44 -14.37 4.32
N TYR A 168 11.45 -13.57 3.93
CA TYR A 168 12.80 -14.06 3.65
C TYR A 168 13.47 -14.64 4.91
N TRP A 169 13.30 -13.98 6.04
CA TRP A 169 13.91 -14.39 7.30
C TRP A 169 13.36 -15.72 7.81
N ILE A 170 12.05 -15.95 7.70
CA ILE A 170 11.38 -17.13 8.27
C ILE A 170 11.37 -18.36 7.35
N ASP A 171 11.77 -18.23 6.09
CA ASP A 171 11.77 -19.33 5.12
C ASP A 171 13.19 -19.59 4.61
N GLU A 172 13.73 -20.76 4.96
CA GLU A 172 15.06 -21.20 4.54
C GLU A 172 15.21 -21.32 3.01
N ASP A 173 14.13 -21.69 2.31
CA ASP A 173 14.12 -21.84 0.84
C ASP A 173 14.05 -20.50 0.10
N PHE A 174 13.85 -19.39 0.82
CA PHE A 174 13.86 -18.05 0.25
C PHE A 174 15.30 -17.50 0.22
N ASN A 175 15.89 -17.40 -0.98
CA ASN A 175 17.25 -16.91 -1.14
C ASN A 175 17.32 -15.41 -1.54
N THR A 176 18.52 -14.84 -1.47
CA THR A 176 18.75 -13.40 -1.70
C THR A 176 18.48 -12.97 -3.14
N VAL A 177 18.69 -13.85 -4.12
CA VAL A 177 18.39 -13.59 -5.54
C VAL A 177 16.89 -13.44 -5.74
N GLN A 178 16.10 -14.35 -5.14
CA GLN A 178 14.64 -14.26 -5.15
C GLN A 178 14.16 -13.00 -4.43
N LEU A 179 14.77 -12.63 -3.30
CA LEU A 179 14.40 -11.43 -2.56
C LEU A 179 14.67 -10.16 -3.38
N ASP A 180 15.85 -10.05 -4.01
CA ASP A 180 16.18 -8.90 -4.87
C ASP A 180 15.22 -8.81 -6.07
N ARG A 181 14.85 -9.96 -6.66
CA ARG A 181 13.85 -10.03 -7.75
C ARG A 181 12.50 -9.48 -7.29
N ILE A 182 11.95 -9.99 -6.20
CA ILE A 182 10.63 -9.57 -5.68
C ILE A 182 10.64 -8.10 -5.26
N LEU A 183 11.73 -7.61 -4.66
CA LEU A 183 11.89 -6.17 -4.36
C LEU A 183 11.97 -5.33 -5.66
N SER A 184 12.59 -5.86 -6.72
CA SER A 184 12.60 -5.21 -8.04
C SER A 184 11.21 -5.16 -8.67
N ASP A 185 10.43 -6.22 -8.51
CA ASP A 185 9.06 -6.29 -9.00
C ASP A 185 8.16 -5.31 -8.23
N LEU A 186 8.28 -5.25 -6.90
CA LEU A 186 7.61 -4.25 -6.06
C LEU A 186 7.98 -2.82 -6.46
N TYR A 187 9.27 -2.54 -6.69
CA TYR A 187 9.70 -1.22 -7.19
C TYR A 187 9.00 -0.88 -8.51
N SER A 188 8.93 -1.85 -9.41
CA SER A 188 8.33 -1.67 -10.74
C SER A 188 6.82 -1.40 -10.63
N GLN A 189 6.11 -2.05 -9.70
CA GLN A 189 4.69 -1.78 -9.45
C GLN A 189 4.44 -0.30 -9.15
N TYR A 190 5.20 0.27 -8.21
CA TYR A 190 5.08 1.68 -7.85
C TYR A 190 5.55 2.63 -8.95
N ALA A 191 6.67 2.32 -9.60
CA ALA A 191 7.25 3.19 -10.63
C ALA A 191 6.37 3.29 -11.90
N VAL A 192 5.65 2.22 -12.24
CA VAL A 192 4.73 2.20 -13.39
C VAL A 192 3.56 3.16 -13.14
N GLU A 193 2.92 3.12 -11.98
CA GLU A 193 1.81 4.04 -11.64
C GLU A 193 2.25 5.51 -11.72
N VAL A 194 3.43 5.84 -11.17
CA VAL A 194 4.03 7.17 -11.27
C VAL A 194 4.25 7.58 -12.73
N THR A 195 4.74 6.65 -13.56
CA THR A 195 5.01 6.91 -14.98
C THR A 195 3.73 7.16 -15.77
N ILE A 196 2.68 6.37 -15.54
CA ILE A 196 1.39 6.52 -16.22
C ILE A 196 0.72 7.83 -15.80
N LEU A 197 0.69 8.14 -14.49
CA LEU A 197 0.16 9.40 -13.98
C LEU A 197 0.86 10.59 -14.64
N LYS A 198 2.21 10.59 -14.64
CA LYS A 198 3.01 11.62 -15.31
C LYS A 198 2.66 11.74 -16.80
N GLY A 199 2.51 10.60 -17.49
CA GLY A 199 2.13 10.56 -18.90
C GLY A 199 0.77 11.22 -19.17
N ARG A 200 -0.25 10.91 -18.37
CA ARG A 200 -1.60 11.49 -18.50
C ARG A 200 -1.64 12.97 -18.17
N LEU A 201 -0.94 13.41 -17.12
CA LEU A 201 -0.82 14.83 -16.78
C LEU A 201 -0.11 15.62 -17.89
N ASN A 202 0.95 15.06 -18.49
CA ASN A 202 1.64 15.68 -19.62
C ASN A 202 0.75 15.75 -20.88
N ALA A 203 -0.04 14.72 -21.16
CA ALA A 203 -1.00 14.74 -22.26
C ALA A 203 -2.04 15.85 -22.05
N PHE A 204 -2.67 15.90 -20.87
CA PHE A 204 -3.60 16.97 -20.50
C PHE A 204 -2.95 18.35 -20.66
N TYR A 205 -1.74 18.52 -20.14
CA TYR A 205 -1.02 19.80 -20.20
C TYR A 205 -0.80 20.24 -21.67
N ARG A 206 -0.33 19.34 -22.54
CA ARG A 206 -0.11 19.66 -23.96
C ARG A 206 -1.39 19.97 -24.72
N GLU A 207 -2.47 19.26 -24.43
CA GLU A 207 -3.73 19.36 -25.19
C GLU A 207 -4.63 20.51 -24.72
N LYS A 208 -4.62 20.83 -23.42
CA LYS A 208 -5.60 21.73 -22.80
C LYS A 208 -4.99 23.02 -22.24
N VAL A 209 -3.71 23.02 -21.86
CA VAL A 209 -3.07 24.21 -21.26
C VAL A 209 -2.51 25.12 -22.34
N ASN A 210 -3.39 25.91 -22.95
CA ASN A 210 -3.04 26.95 -23.93
C ASN A 210 -2.98 28.35 -23.29
N GLY A 211 -2.66 29.38 -24.08
CA GLY A 211 -2.56 30.76 -23.59
C GLY A 211 -3.84 31.32 -22.97
N VAL A 212 -5.03 30.82 -23.36
CA VAL A 212 -6.32 31.20 -22.75
C VAL A 212 -6.46 30.54 -21.38
N PHE A 213 -6.15 29.25 -21.28
CA PHE A 213 -6.15 28.51 -20.00
C PHE A 213 -5.19 29.14 -19.00
N VAL A 214 -3.95 29.46 -19.41
CA VAL A 214 -2.95 30.07 -18.50
C VAL A 214 -3.40 31.44 -18.00
N LYS A 215 -4.15 32.21 -18.81
CA LYS A 215 -4.69 33.51 -18.38
C LYS A 215 -5.82 33.37 -17.34
N SER A 216 -6.65 32.33 -17.44
CA SER A 216 -7.80 32.12 -16.54
C SER A 216 -7.51 31.22 -15.33
N GLN A 217 -6.52 30.33 -15.45
CA GLN A 217 -6.21 29.28 -14.47
C GLN A 217 -4.69 29.12 -14.27
N LYS A 218 -3.98 30.24 -14.09
CA LYS A 218 -2.52 30.28 -13.93
C LYS A 218 -2.02 29.39 -12.79
N ASP A 219 -2.73 29.40 -11.67
CA ASP A 219 -2.42 28.62 -10.46
C ASP A 219 -2.50 27.11 -10.73
N ILE A 220 -3.58 26.66 -11.38
CA ILE A 220 -3.76 25.26 -11.75
C ILE A 220 -2.69 24.80 -12.73
N ALA A 221 -2.35 25.62 -13.74
CA ALA A 221 -1.29 25.31 -14.69
C ALA A 221 0.09 25.19 -14.01
N SER A 222 0.38 26.04 -13.01
CA SER A 222 1.60 25.94 -12.21
C SER A 222 1.62 24.65 -11.41
N MET A 223 0.54 24.33 -10.69
CA MET A 223 0.44 23.14 -9.86
C MET A 223 0.59 21.84 -10.66
N ILE A 224 0.06 21.78 -11.88
CA ILE A 224 0.25 20.61 -12.77
C ILE A 224 1.73 20.47 -13.15
N ARG A 225 2.37 21.58 -13.54
CA ARG A 225 3.79 21.56 -13.96
C ARG A 225 4.70 21.14 -12.81
N ASP A 226 4.44 21.69 -11.62
CA ASP A 226 5.20 21.37 -10.42
C ASP A 226 5.01 19.90 -10.04
N LEU A 227 3.77 19.38 -10.07
CA LEU A 227 3.48 17.96 -9.85
C LEU A 227 4.22 17.06 -10.86
N VAL A 228 4.18 17.39 -12.16
CA VAL A 228 4.90 16.61 -13.19
C VAL A 228 6.40 16.58 -12.91
N SER A 229 6.98 17.71 -12.49
CA SER A 229 8.41 17.78 -12.16
C SER A 229 8.76 16.93 -10.92
N GLN A 230 7.91 16.93 -9.90
CA GLN A 230 8.05 16.06 -8.72
C GLN A 230 8.02 14.58 -9.11
N LEU A 231 7.03 14.18 -9.91
CA LEU A 231 6.90 12.80 -10.42
C LEU A 231 8.10 12.38 -11.30
N GLU A 232 8.65 13.30 -12.09
CA GLU A 232 9.83 13.04 -12.93
C GLU A 232 11.10 12.80 -12.12
N ASN A 233 11.30 13.58 -11.06
CA ASN A 233 12.46 13.45 -10.17
C ASN A 233 12.29 12.33 -9.12
N LEU A 234 11.15 11.62 -9.12
CA LEU A 234 10.75 10.68 -8.06
C LEU A 234 10.85 11.33 -6.67
N ASP A 235 10.53 12.63 -6.62
CA ASP A 235 10.46 13.41 -5.39
C ASP A 235 9.01 13.39 -4.92
N PHE A 236 8.73 12.53 -3.94
CA PHE A 236 7.38 12.30 -3.46
C PHE A 236 7.04 13.14 -2.22
N ARG A 237 7.97 14.00 -1.78
CA ARG A 237 7.78 14.86 -0.62
C ARG A 237 6.60 15.79 -0.86
N LYS A 238 5.65 15.81 0.08
CA LYS A 238 4.45 16.66 0.02
C LYS A 238 3.57 16.41 -1.22
N LEU A 239 3.60 15.22 -1.83
CA LEU A 239 2.68 14.91 -2.92
C LEU A 239 1.22 15.08 -2.51
N MET A 240 0.89 14.71 -1.27
CA MET A 240 -0.45 14.88 -0.71
C MET A 240 -0.95 16.34 -0.76
N CYS A 241 -0.06 17.35 -0.74
CA CYS A 241 -0.48 18.74 -0.91
C CYS A 241 -1.07 19.02 -2.30
N TYR A 242 -0.58 18.36 -3.35
CA TYR A 242 -1.16 18.47 -4.69
C TYR A 242 -2.54 17.81 -4.75
N TRP A 243 -2.70 16.64 -4.13
CA TRP A 243 -4.01 15.99 -4.00
C TRP A 243 -5.03 16.93 -3.36
N ILE A 244 -4.72 17.43 -2.15
CA ILE A 244 -5.59 18.33 -1.38
C ILE A 244 -5.94 19.57 -2.19
N TYR A 245 -4.97 20.16 -2.90
CA TYR A 245 -5.19 21.32 -3.74
C TYR A 245 -6.20 21.03 -4.87
N PHE A 246 -6.00 19.97 -5.64
CA PHE A 246 -6.87 19.64 -6.78
C PHE A 246 -8.25 19.15 -6.33
N GLU A 247 -8.34 18.46 -5.19
CA GLU A 247 -9.63 18.09 -4.58
C GLU A 247 -10.43 19.33 -4.18
N SER A 248 -9.77 20.27 -3.50
CA SER A 248 -10.39 21.54 -3.07
C SER A 248 -10.81 22.41 -4.26
N ASN A 249 -10.11 22.29 -5.39
CA ASN A 249 -10.37 23.06 -6.61
C ASN A 249 -11.11 22.26 -7.71
N LYS A 250 -11.72 21.11 -7.39
CA LYS A 250 -12.32 20.18 -8.36
C LYS A 250 -13.31 20.83 -9.35
N SER A 251 -14.01 21.89 -8.95
CA SER A 251 -14.93 22.62 -9.83
C SER A 251 -14.23 23.34 -10.98
N ARG A 252 -12.97 23.75 -10.78
CA ARG A 252 -12.14 24.45 -11.77
C ARG A 252 -11.27 23.48 -12.59
N CYS A 253 -10.90 22.33 -12.01
CA CYS A 253 -9.95 21.38 -12.59
C CYS A 253 -10.47 19.93 -12.62
N LYS A 254 -11.74 19.72 -12.92
CA LYS A 254 -12.39 18.39 -12.84
C LYS A 254 -11.62 17.29 -13.57
N GLU A 255 -11.22 17.52 -14.82
CA GLU A 255 -10.50 16.53 -15.63
C GLU A 255 -9.14 16.15 -15.02
N VAL A 256 -8.41 17.11 -14.46
CA VAL A 256 -7.15 16.85 -13.74
C VAL A 256 -7.43 16.08 -12.46
N PHE A 257 -8.46 16.47 -11.71
CA PHE A 257 -8.86 15.76 -10.51
C PHE A 257 -9.25 14.31 -10.82
N ASP A 258 -9.98 14.07 -11.89
CA ASP A 258 -10.37 12.73 -12.34
C ASP A 258 -9.15 11.89 -12.79
N ILE A 259 -8.10 12.52 -13.36
CA ILE A 259 -6.82 11.85 -13.64
C ILE A 259 -6.14 11.46 -12.33
N ILE A 260 -5.87 12.40 -11.41
CA ILE A 260 -5.11 12.10 -10.19
C ILE A 260 -5.86 11.11 -9.29
N LYS A 261 -7.20 11.16 -9.27
CA LYS A 261 -8.06 10.26 -8.50
C LYS A 261 -7.83 8.79 -8.86
N GLN A 262 -7.52 8.49 -10.11
CA GLN A 262 -7.24 7.13 -10.57
C GLN A 262 -5.87 6.60 -10.10
N PHE A 263 -4.99 7.48 -9.63
CA PHE A 263 -3.65 7.16 -9.16
C PHE A 263 -3.45 7.65 -7.72
N HIS A 264 -4.51 7.56 -6.89
CA HIS A 264 -4.47 8.06 -5.51
C HIS A 264 -3.33 7.44 -4.69
N SER A 265 -3.06 6.16 -4.92
CA SER A 265 -1.95 5.39 -4.35
C SER A 265 -0.60 6.10 -4.46
N VAL A 266 -0.33 6.82 -5.56
CA VAL A 266 0.92 7.58 -5.76
C VAL A 266 1.08 8.71 -4.74
N PHE A 267 -0.03 9.32 -4.32
CA PHE A 267 -0.06 10.42 -3.36
C PHE A 267 -0.01 9.93 -1.90
N GLU A 268 -0.28 8.64 -1.67
CA GLU A 268 -0.23 7.99 -0.34
C GLU A 268 1.14 7.37 -0.04
N ILE A 269 2.06 7.35 -1.02
CA ILE A 269 3.42 6.80 -0.85
C ILE A 269 4.20 7.53 0.26
N GLU A 270 3.96 8.83 0.47
CA GLU A 270 4.66 9.64 1.47
C GLU A 270 3.95 10.96 1.81
N THR A 271 4.00 11.37 3.08
CA THR A 271 3.48 12.66 3.57
C THR A 271 4.58 13.59 4.09
N ASP A 272 5.67 13.07 4.67
CA ASP A 272 6.65 13.89 5.36
C ASP A 272 7.96 14.14 4.60
N THR A 273 8.66 15.18 5.03
CA THR A 273 9.91 15.69 4.45
C THR A 273 11.18 15.00 4.95
N THR A 274 11.08 14.18 6.00
CA THR A 274 12.24 13.60 6.70
C THR A 274 12.41 12.09 6.49
N SER A 275 11.39 11.40 5.99
CA SER A 275 11.41 9.96 5.73
C SER A 275 12.05 9.59 4.38
N ASP A 276 12.55 8.35 4.30
CA ASP A 276 12.89 7.74 3.01
C ASP A 276 11.60 7.25 2.34
N THR A 277 11.33 7.71 1.11
CA THR A 277 10.20 7.26 0.29
C THR A 277 10.15 5.73 0.18
N LEU A 278 8.98 5.11 0.00
CA LEU A 278 8.90 3.65 -0.17
C LEU A 278 9.79 3.14 -1.32
N LEU A 279 9.83 3.87 -2.43
CA LEU A 279 10.71 3.59 -3.58
C LEU A 279 12.20 3.69 -3.21
N LYS A 280 12.61 4.71 -2.44
CA LYS A 280 13.97 4.83 -1.90
C LYS A 280 14.28 3.72 -0.91
N LYS A 281 13.34 3.36 -0.04
CA LYS A 281 13.47 2.23 0.90
C LYS A 281 13.73 0.94 0.14
N ILE A 282 12.97 0.66 -0.93
CA ILE A 282 13.19 -0.51 -1.78
C ILE A 282 14.60 -0.50 -2.38
N GLN A 283 15.03 0.61 -3.01
CA GLN A 283 16.38 0.74 -3.59
C GLN A 283 17.49 0.57 -2.56
N ARG A 284 17.33 1.18 -1.38
CA ARG A 284 18.26 1.08 -0.26
C ARG A 284 18.35 -0.35 0.24
N THR A 285 17.21 -1.01 0.47
CA THR A 285 17.16 -2.42 0.89
C THR A 285 17.85 -3.32 -0.12
N ARG A 286 17.55 -3.18 -1.42
CA ARG A 286 18.22 -3.93 -2.50
C ARG A 286 19.73 -3.71 -2.53
N SER A 287 20.17 -2.48 -2.29
CA SER A 287 21.60 -2.16 -2.19
C SER A 287 22.25 -2.77 -0.95
N LEU A 288 21.53 -2.82 0.17
CA LEU A 288 22.00 -3.38 1.43
C LEU A 288 22.11 -4.91 1.36
N ILE A 289 21.13 -5.63 0.79
CA ILE A 289 21.17 -7.11 0.71
C ILE A 289 22.33 -7.64 -0.16
N LYS A 290 22.86 -6.81 -1.07
CA LYS A 290 24.06 -7.12 -1.86
C LYS A 290 25.36 -6.94 -1.06
N LYS A 291 25.34 -6.10 -0.02
CA LYS A 291 26.51 -5.72 0.78
C LYS A 291 26.54 -6.38 2.16
N LYS A 292 25.37 -6.71 2.70
CA LYS A 292 25.16 -7.20 4.06
C LYS A 292 24.23 -8.41 4.02
N LYS A 293 24.57 -9.42 4.81
CA LYS A 293 23.72 -10.60 4.99
C LYS A 293 22.57 -10.25 5.93
N ILE A 294 21.35 -10.65 5.56
CA ILE A 294 20.23 -10.75 6.51
C ILE A 294 20.37 -12.11 7.19
N TYR A 295 20.58 -12.10 8.50
CA TYR A 295 20.82 -13.32 9.26
C TYR A 295 19.53 -14.11 9.46
N LYS A 296 19.55 -15.38 9.09
CA LYS A 296 18.57 -16.39 9.49
C LYS A 296 18.99 -17.06 10.79
N TRP A 297 18.06 -17.76 11.43
CA TRP A 297 18.34 -18.41 12.72
C TRP A 297 19.51 -19.39 12.61
N GLY A 298 19.56 -20.19 11.54
CA GLY A 298 20.65 -21.14 11.29
C GLY A 298 22.01 -20.50 11.00
N ASP A 299 22.07 -19.21 10.67
CA ASP A 299 23.34 -18.55 10.35
C ASP A 299 24.18 -18.19 11.58
N LEU A 300 23.53 -18.08 12.75
CA LEU A 300 24.15 -17.64 13.99
C LEU A 300 24.39 -18.77 14.98
N ILE A 301 23.87 -19.96 14.68
CA ILE A 301 24.12 -21.17 15.45
C ILE A 301 25.23 -21.93 14.75
N LEU A 302 26.41 -21.95 15.36
CA LEU A 302 27.51 -22.83 14.94
C LEU A 302 27.03 -24.28 15.02
N ASN A 303 27.25 -25.05 13.96
CA ASN A 303 27.27 -26.52 14.07
C ASN A 303 28.34 -26.95 15.07
#